data_AF-A6EHR7-F1
#
_entry.id   AF-A6EHR7-F1
#
_cell.length_a   1.000
_cell.length_b   1.000
_cell.length_c   1.000
_cell.angle_alpha   90.00
_cell.angle_beta   90.00
_cell.angle_gamma   90.00
#
_symmetry.space_group_name_H-M   'P 1'
#
loop_
_entity.id
_entity.type
_entity.pdbx_description
1 polymer ?
#
loop_
_entity_poly.entity_id
_entity_poly.type
_entity_poly.pdbx_seq_one_letter_code
_entity_poly.pdbx_strand_id
1 'polypeptide(L)'
;MDGDSIFAAMSVLLFTVIVLAGAFLAGLVGSLTGLGGGVVIIPLLTLALGVDIHYAIGASIVSVIATSSGSAAAYVKEGITNIRIGMFLEMATTISAIVGAVITVYIEPVTLRLSLD
;
A
#
# COMPACT_ATOMS: atom_id res chain seq x y z
N MET A 1 27.07 -22.22 -19.36
CA MET A 1 26.74 -20.78 -19.19
C MET A 1 25.41 -20.61 -19.88
N ASP A 2 24.36 -20.81 -19.10
CA ASP A 2 23.17 -21.54 -19.56
C ASP A 2 22.08 -20.56 -19.98
N GLY A 3 21.53 -20.72 -21.18
CA GLY A 3 20.54 -19.82 -21.78
C GLY A 3 19.29 -19.60 -20.90
N ASP A 4 18.99 -20.55 -20.02
CA ASP A 4 17.89 -20.49 -19.06
C ASP A 4 18.07 -19.37 -18.02
N SER A 5 19.32 -19.09 -17.62
CA SER A 5 19.64 -18.00 -16.68
C SER A 5 19.44 -16.62 -17.30
N ILE A 6 19.67 -16.49 -18.61
CA ILE A 6 19.48 -15.23 -19.36
C ILE A 6 17.99 -14.97 -19.57
N PHE A 7 17.20 -16.01 -19.89
CA PHE A 7 15.76 -15.87 -20.06
C PHE A 7 15.05 -15.55 -18.75
N ALA A 8 15.45 -16.22 -17.66
CA ALA A 8 14.97 -15.90 -16.31
C ALA A 8 15.33 -14.46 -15.92
N ALA A 9 16.58 -14.03 -16.11
CA ALA A 9 17.00 -12.65 -15.82
C ALA A 9 16.19 -11.61 -16.61
N MET A 10 15.91 -11.87 -17.90
CA MET A 10 15.16 -10.96 -18.75
C MET A 10 13.67 -10.85 -18.33
N SER A 11 13.09 -11.96 -17.87
CA SER A 11 11.74 -11.99 -17.32
C SER A 11 11.62 -11.27 -15.95
N VAL A 12 12.62 -11.42 -15.08
CA VAL A 12 12.72 -10.70 -13.80
C VAL A 12 12.92 -9.20 -14.02
N LEU A 13 13.73 -8.83 -15.01
CA LEU A 13 13.98 -7.43 -15.36
C LEU A 13 12.69 -6.77 -15.88
N LEU A 14 11.96 -7.44 -16.76
CA LEU A 14 10.65 -6.98 -17.24
C LEU A 14 9.67 -6.77 -16.08
N PHE A 15 9.53 -7.77 -15.21
CA PHE A 15 8.68 -7.70 -14.02
C PHE A 15 9.04 -6.50 -13.14
N THR A 16 10.34 -6.32 -12.86
CA THR A 16 10.85 -5.20 -12.05
C THR A 16 10.52 -3.85 -12.68
N VAL A 17 10.68 -3.72 -14.00
CA VAL A 17 10.37 -2.47 -14.71
C VAL A 17 8.88 -2.15 -14.66
N ILE A 18 8.01 -3.14 -14.84
CA ILE A 18 6.54 -2.95 -14.75
C ILE A 18 6.14 -2.51 -13.34
N VAL A 19 6.67 -3.18 -12.31
CA VAL A 19 6.42 -2.83 -10.91
C VAL A 19 6.92 -1.43 -10.60
N LEU A 20 8.12 -1.06 -11.08
CA LEU A 20 8.71 0.26 -10.83
C LEU A 20 7.90 1.37 -11.51
N ALA A 21 7.48 1.17 -12.76
CA ALA A 21 6.63 2.11 -13.47
C ALA A 21 5.25 2.25 -12.80
N GLY A 22 4.65 1.13 -12.40
CA GLY A 22 3.38 1.12 -11.68
C GLY A 22 3.47 1.78 -10.30
N ALA A 23 4.53 1.52 -9.55
CA ALA A 23 4.79 2.14 -8.25
C ALA A 23 5.03 3.65 -8.38
N PHE A 24 5.73 4.09 -9.43
CA PHE A 24 5.93 5.51 -9.71
C PHE A 24 4.60 6.21 -9.99
N LEU A 25 3.77 5.65 -10.88
CA LEU A 25 2.43 6.18 -11.18
C LEU A 25 1.53 6.16 -9.95
N ALA A 26 1.54 5.07 -9.19
CA ALA A 26 0.78 4.94 -7.95
C ALA A 26 1.19 5.98 -6.90
N GLY A 27 2.50 6.23 -6.74
CA GLY A 27 3.02 7.24 -5.83
C GLY A 27 2.71 8.66 -6.29
N LEU A 28 2.73 8.92 -7.60
CA LEU A 28 2.40 10.22 -8.18
C LEU A 28 0.91 10.53 -7.99
N VAL A 29 0.02 9.61 -8.36
CA VAL A 29 -1.42 9.74 -8.12
C VAL A 29 -1.74 9.75 -6.62
N GLY A 30 -1.04 8.91 -5.84
CA GLY A 30 -1.25 8.76 -4.41
C GLY A 30 -0.80 9.95 -3.58
N SER A 31 0.28 10.63 -3.97
CA SER A 31 0.73 11.87 -3.32
C SER A 31 -0.21 13.03 -3.65
N LEU A 32 -0.64 13.17 -4.91
CA LEU A 32 -1.61 14.20 -5.33
C LEU A 32 -2.98 14.05 -4.64
N THR A 33 -3.44 12.82 -4.45
CA THR A 33 -4.73 12.55 -3.79
C THR A 33 -4.64 12.46 -2.27
N GLY A 34 -3.43 12.34 -1.71
CA GLY A 34 -3.21 12.18 -0.27
C GLY A 34 -3.59 10.79 0.28
N LEU A 35 -3.91 9.82 -0.59
CA LEU A 35 -4.30 8.45 -0.22
C LEU A 35 -3.10 7.49 -0.08
N GLY A 36 -1.89 7.93 -0.46
CA GLY A 36 -0.66 7.15 -0.28
C GLY A 36 -0.40 6.04 -1.30
N GLY A 37 -1.15 5.96 -2.40
CA GLY A 37 -0.84 5.09 -3.54
C GLY A 37 -1.17 3.60 -3.36
N GLY A 38 -1.49 3.15 -2.15
CA GLY A 38 -1.89 1.75 -1.86
C GLY A 38 -3.13 1.28 -2.64
N VAL A 39 -4.07 2.20 -2.91
CA VAL A 39 -5.27 1.95 -3.74
C VAL A 39 -4.91 1.49 -5.16
N VAL A 40 -3.73 1.90 -5.66
CA VAL A 40 -3.24 1.50 -6.99
C VAL A 40 -2.29 0.30 -6.89
N ILE A 41 -1.46 0.24 -5.84
CA ILE A 41 -0.45 -0.83 -5.67
C ILE A 41 -1.08 -2.19 -5.40
N ILE A 42 -2.13 -2.26 -4.57
CA ILE A 42 -2.79 -3.53 -4.25
C ILE A 42 -3.33 -4.20 -5.53
N PRO A 43 -4.20 -3.58 -6.35
CA PRO A 43 -4.70 -4.20 -7.57
C PRO A 43 -3.61 -4.43 -8.62
N LEU A 44 -2.57 -3.59 -8.66
CA LEU A 44 -1.41 -3.82 -9.54
C LEU A 44 -0.70 -5.14 -9.17
N LEU A 45 -0.44 -5.37 -7.89
CA LEU A 45 0.25 -6.58 -7.43
C LEU A 45 -0.64 -7.82 -7.50
N THR A 46 -1.92 -7.73 -7.14
CA THR A 46 -2.82 -8.89 -7.10
C THR A 46 -3.43 -9.23 -8.45
N LEU A 47 -3.99 -8.24 -9.17
CA LEU A 47 -4.71 -8.48 -10.43
C LEU A 47 -3.78 -8.54 -11.64
N ALA A 48 -2.76 -7.67 -11.70
CA ALA A 48 -1.88 -7.63 -12.87
C ALA A 48 -0.71 -8.63 -12.78
N LEU A 49 -0.19 -8.87 -11.58
CA LEU A 49 1.02 -9.69 -11.36
C LEU A 49 0.73 -11.02 -10.66
N GLY A 50 -0.49 -11.25 -10.16
CA GLY A 50 -0.89 -12.50 -9.52
C GLY A 50 -0.17 -12.78 -8.20
N VAL A 51 0.36 -11.76 -7.53
CA VAL A 51 1.02 -11.89 -6.23
C VAL A 51 -0.01 -12.20 -5.15
N ASP A 52 0.36 -13.08 -4.21
CA ASP A 52 -0.49 -13.38 -3.06
C ASP A 52 -0.89 -12.10 -2.31
N ILE A 53 -2.18 -12.05 -1.93
CA ILE A 53 -2.75 -10.87 -1.30
C ILE A 53 -2.07 -10.51 0.02
N HIS A 54 -1.55 -11.49 0.77
CA HIS A 54 -0.81 -11.23 2.00
C HIS A 54 0.48 -10.46 1.76
N TYR A 55 1.22 -10.79 0.70
CA TYR A 55 2.43 -10.05 0.32
C TYR A 55 2.08 -8.68 -0.28
N ALA A 56 1.01 -8.60 -1.08
CA ALA A 56 0.55 -7.35 -1.68
C ALA A 56 0.14 -6.31 -0.64
N ILE A 57 -0.59 -6.72 0.42
CA ILE A 57 -0.98 -5.85 1.53
C ILE A 57 0.27 -5.30 2.25
N GLY A 58 1.23 -6.17 2.57
CA GLY A 58 2.46 -5.76 3.24
C GLY A 58 3.26 -4.76 2.41
N ALA A 59 3.48 -5.04 1.13
CA ALA A 59 4.19 -4.16 0.21
C ALA A 59 3.48 -2.80 0.04
N SER A 60 2.14 -2.82 -0.05
CA SER A 60 1.31 -1.62 -0.14
C SER A 60 1.50 -0.71 1.07
N ILE A 61 1.44 -1.23 2.30
CA ILE A 61 1.57 -0.42 3.52
C ILE A 61 2.95 0.24 3.59
N VAL A 62 4.01 -0.51 3.28
CA VAL A 62 5.38 0.05 3.24
C VAL A 62 5.46 1.19 2.22
N SER A 63 4.91 1.01 1.03
CA SER A 63 4.87 2.06 0.02
C SER A 63 4.04 3.26 0.46
N VAL A 64 2.87 3.05 1.05
CA VAL A 64 1.99 4.11 1.55
C VAL A 64 2.69 4.96 2.60
N ILE A 65 3.39 4.32 3.54
CA ILE A 65 4.16 5.03 4.58
C ILE A 65 5.27 5.87 3.94
N ALA A 66 6.03 5.29 3.00
CA ALA A 66 7.12 5.98 2.33
C ALA A 66 6.61 7.18 1.51
N THR A 67 5.58 7.00 0.68
CA THR A 67 5.01 8.07 -0.14
C THR A 67 4.36 9.15 0.71
N SER A 68 3.55 8.78 1.71
CA SER A 68 2.84 9.75 2.55
C SER A 68 3.79 10.57 3.40
N SER A 69 4.86 9.96 3.94
CA SER A 69 5.89 10.68 4.70
C SER A 69 6.64 11.67 3.81
N GLY A 70 7.00 11.25 2.60
CA GLY A 70 7.67 12.11 1.62
C GLY A 70 6.80 13.31 1.20
N SER A 71 5.54 13.07 0.85
CA SER A 71 4.61 14.14 0.44
C SER A 71 4.25 15.05 1.61
N ALA A 72 4.01 14.51 2.81
CA ALA A 72 3.72 15.31 3.99
C ALA A 72 4.89 16.24 4.34
N ALA A 73 6.13 15.75 4.31
CA ALA A 73 7.31 16.59 4.54
C ALA A 73 7.43 17.72 3.51
N ALA A 74 7.16 17.44 2.23
CA ALA A 74 7.14 18.46 1.18
C ALA A 74 6.04 19.50 1.41
N TYR A 75 4.80 19.09 1.65
CA TYR A 75 3.67 20.00 1.85
C TYR A 75 3.78 20.86 3.11
N VAL A 76 4.38 20.31 4.17
CA VAL A 76 4.70 21.08 5.39
C VAL A 76 5.78 22.11 5.11
N LYS A 77 6.83 21.75 4.36
CA LYS A 77 7.92 22.68 3.99
C LYS A 77 7.42 23.82 3.11
N GLU A 78 6.48 23.55 2.21
CA GLU A 78 5.86 24.55 1.34
C GLU A 78 4.82 25.43 2.06
N GLY A 79 4.49 25.13 3.32
CA GLY A 79 3.55 25.92 4.13
C GLY A 79 2.08 25.76 3.73
N ILE A 80 1.77 24.78 2.87
CA ILE A 80 0.42 24.52 2.35
C ILE A 80 -0.39 23.71 3.38
N THR A 81 0.27 22.99 4.29
CA THR A 81 -0.37 22.13 5.29
C THR A 81 -0.72 22.87 6.58
N ASN A 82 -1.98 22.76 7.02
CA ASN A 82 -2.37 23.14 8.38
C ASN A 82 -2.04 22.01 9.37
N ILE A 83 -0.89 22.12 10.04
CA ILE A 83 -0.41 21.10 10.99
C ILE A 83 -1.39 20.87 12.14
N ARG A 84 -2.13 21.89 12.60
CA ARG A 84 -3.08 21.73 13.70
C ARG A 84 -4.23 20.81 13.31
N ILE A 85 -4.76 20.95 12.09
CA ILE A 85 -5.80 20.06 11.57
C ILE A 85 -5.20 18.67 11.28
N GLY A 86 -4.00 18.62 10.71
CA GLY A 86 -3.29 17.37 10.41
C GLY A 86 -3.08 16.50 11.66
N MET A 87 -2.61 17.07 12.76
CA MET A 87 -2.45 16.35 14.03
C MET A 87 -3.78 15.88 14.63
N PHE A 88 -4.83 16.70 14.53
CA PHE A 88 -6.15 16.29 15.02
C PHE A 88 -6.70 15.11 14.22
N LEU A 89 -6.56 15.15 12.89
CA LEU A 89 -6.93 14.05 12.01
C LEU A 89 -6.11 12.80 12.31
N GLU A 90 -4.79 12.92 12.45
CA GLU A 90 -3.89 11.80 12.75
C GLU A 90 -4.33 11.05 14.00
N MET A 91 -4.55 11.75 15.12
CA MET A 91 -5.05 11.13 16.35
C MET A 91 -6.40 10.44 16.15
N ALA A 92 -7.34 11.09 15.45
CA ALA A 92 -8.66 10.52 15.18
C ALA A 92 -8.58 9.25 14.32
N THR A 93 -7.73 9.24 13.29
CA THR A 93 -7.47 8.05 12.46
C THR A 93 -6.78 6.94 13.23
N THR A 94 -5.78 7.26 14.06
CA THR A 94 -5.04 6.27 14.85
C THR A 94 -5.96 5.57 15.86
N ILE A 95 -6.80 6.34 16.58
CA ILE A 95 -7.79 5.76 17.50
C ILE A 95 -8.79 4.89 16.72
N SER A 96 -9.30 5.38 15.60
CA SER A 96 -10.26 4.62 14.77
C SER A 96 -9.65 3.34 14.20
N ALA A 97 -8.38 3.38 13.79
CA ALA A 97 -7.65 2.22 13.26
C ALA A 97 -7.44 1.16 14.34
N ILE A 98 -7.06 1.55 15.56
CA ILE A 98 -6.93 0.63 16.70
C ILE A 98 -8.29 0.02 17.03
N VAL A 99 -9.34 0.83 17.16
CA VAL A 99 -10.70 0.35 17.45
C VAL A 99 -11.18 -0.61 16.35
N GLY A 100 -10.99 -0.28 15.08
CA GLY A 100 -11.35 -1.14 13.95
C GLY A 100 -10.57 -2.45 13.91
N ALA A 101 -9.26 -2.41 14.22
CA ALA A 101 -8.43 -3.61 14.32
C ALA A 101 -8.91 -4.53 15.46
N VAL A 102 -9.23 -3.96 16.62
CA VAL A 102 -9.78 -4.70 17.76
C VAL A 102 -11.13 -5.33 17.41
N ILE A 103 -12.03 -4.59 16.78
CA ILE A 103 -13.33 -5.12 16.33
C ILE A 103 -13.14 -6.28 15.34
N THR A 104 -12.20 -6.17 14.40
CA THR A 104 -11.91 -7.22 13.42
C THR A 104 -11.51 -8.53 14.11
N VAL A 105 -10.66 -8.45 15.15
CA VAL A 105 -10.24 -9.62 15.96
C VAL A 105 -11.41 -10.28 16.68
N TYR A 106 -12.41 -9.51 17.12
CA TYR A 106 -13.60 -10.06 17.78
C TYR A 106 -14.63 -10.65 16.81
N ILE A 107 -14.68 -10.17 15.57
CA ILE A 107 -15.64 -10.62 14.54
C ILE A 107 -15.12 -11.88 13.81
N GLU A 108 -13.80 -12.02 13.63
CA GLU A 108 -13.19 -13.22 13.02
C GLU A 108 -12.80 -14.26 14.07
N PRO A 109 -13.80 -14.95 14.66
CA PRO A 109 -13.82 -16.42 14.57
C PRO A 109 -15.20 -17.07 14.41
N VAL A 110 -16.31 -16.33 14.32
CA VAL A 110 -17.68 -16.93 14.39
C VAL A 110 -18.30 -17.25 13.01
N THR A 111 -18.12 -16.40 11.99
CA THR A 111 -18.89 -16.55 10.74
C THR A 111 -18.30 -17.58 9.76
N LEU A 112 -16.97 -17.76 9.74
CA LEU A 112 -16.30 -18.72 8.84
C LEU A 112 -16.40 -20.18 9.31
N ARG A 113 -16.61 -20.43 10.61
CA ARG A 113 -16.83 -21.79 11.14
C ARG A 113 -18.28 -22.26 11.01
N LEU A 114 -19.25 -21.34 10.94
CA LEU A 114 -20.69 -21.67 10.82
C LEU A 114 -21.19 -21.84 9.39
N SER A 115 -20.40 -21.50 8.36
CA SER A 115 -20.77 -21.75 6.95
C SER A 115 -20.15 -23.05 6.39
N LEU A 116 -19.44 -23.80 7.24
CA LEU A 116 -18.75 -25.07 6.91
C LEU A 116 -19.26 -26.25 7.76
N ASP A 117 -20.36 -26.09 8.49
CA ASP A 117 -21.11 -27.13 9.23
C ASP A 117 -22.56 -27.18 8.74
#